data_AF-A0A521VJZ9-F1
#
_entry.id   AF-A0A521VJZ9-F1
#
_cell.length_a   1.000
_cell.length_b   1.000
_cell.length_c   1.000
_cell.angle_alpha   90.00
_cell.angle_beta   90.00
_cell.angle_gamma   90.00
#
_symmetry.space_group_name_H-M   'P 1'
#
loop_
_entity.id
_entity.type
_entity.pdbx_description
1 polymer ?
#
loop_
_entity_poly.entity_id
_entity_poly.type
_entity_poly.pdbx_seq_one_letter_code
_entity_poly.pdbx_strand_id
1 'polypeptide(L)' 'MDKWTFGLTLTIVGVGGTFLTLWVMSLVIDLLKKIFPLQEAAAAPEKKA' A
#
# COMPACT_ATOMS: atom_id res chain seq x y z
N MET A 1 9.07 6.32 -30.37
CA MET A 1 8.36 6.73 -29.13
C MET A 1 8.76 8.15 -28.82
N ASP A 2 7.81 9.06 -28.95
CA ASP A 2 8.02 10.46 -28.65
C ASP A 2 8.42 10.61 -27.18
N LYS A 3 9.50 11.35 -26.92
CA LYS A 3 10.13 11.49 -25.58
C LYS A 3 9.13 11.94 -24.49
N TRP A 4 8.08 12.63 -24.91
CA TRP A 4 6.95 13.04 -24.09
C TRP A 4 6.12 11.87 -23.56
N THR A 5 5.78 10.90 -24.40
CA THR A 5 5.02 9.71 -23.99
C THR A 5 5.83 8.87 -23.01
N PHE A 6 7.14 8.73 -23.24
CA PHE A 6 8.03 8.00 -22.33
C PHE A 6 8.10 8.66 -20.94
N GLY A 7 8.31 9.99 -20.89
CA GLY A 7 8.31 10.74 -19.64
C GLY A 7 6.99 10.62 -18.88
N LEU A 8 5.86 10.73 -19.59
CA LEU A 8 4.53 10.60 -19.00
C LEU A 8 4.28 9.20 -18.42
N THR A 9 4.64 8.14 -19.14
CA THR A 9 4.54 6.77 -18.62
C THR A 9 5.40 6.60 -17.38
N LEU A 10 6.62 7.13 -17.35
CA LEU A 10 7.51 7.02 -16.20
C LEU A 10 6.97 7.78 -14.98
N THR A 11 6.35 8.95 -15.17
CA THR A 11 5.69 9.71 -14.10
C THR A 11 4.45 8.98 -13.56
N ILE A 12 3.59 8.49 -14.45
CA ILE A 12 2.38 7.74 -14.07
C ILE A 12 2.76 6.41 -13.39
N VAL A 13 3.77 5.71 -13.89
CA VAL A 13 4.29 4.48 -13.28
C VAL A 13 4.97 4.76 -11.94
N GLY A 14 5.71 5.86 -11.80
CA GLY A 14 6.37 6.22 -10.54
C GLY A 14 5.36 6.55 -9.43
N VAL A 15 4.42 7.45 -9.71
CA VAL A 15 3.38 7.85 -8.75
C VAL A 15 2.37 6.71 -8.56
N GLY A 16 1.89 6.12 -9.64
CA GLY A 16 0.96 5.00 -9.62
C GLY A 16 1.55 3.77 -8.94
N GLY A 17 2.84 3.49 -9.15
CA GLY A 17 3.57 2.40 -8.49
C GLY A 17 3.69 2.60 -6.98
N THR A 18 3.85 3.85 -6.51
CA THR A 18 3.86 4.17 -5.08
C THR A 18 2.50 3.87 -4.44
N PHE A 19 1.41 4.36 -5.03
CA PHE A 19 0.06 4.09 -4.54
C PHE A 19 -0.29 2.60 -4.59
N LEU A 20 0.11 1.90 -5.66
CA LEU A 20 -0.09 0.47 -5.80
C LEU A 20 0.64 -0.31 -4.71
N THR A 21 1.88 0.08 -4.40
CA THR A 21 2.67 -0.57 -3.35
C THR A 21 2.01 -0.42 -1.98
N LEU A 22 1.53 0.78 -1.64
CA LEU A 22 0.80 1.01 -0.39
C LEU A 22 -0.50 0.19 -0.32
N TRP A 23 -1.22 0.09 -1.44
CA TRP A 23 -2.45 -0.70 -1.51
C TRP A 23 -2.19 -2.20 -1.31
N VAL A 24 -1.18 -2.75 -1.99
CA VAL A 24 -0.75 -4.14 -1.82
C VAL A 24 -0.30 -4.40 -0.39
N MET A 25 0.49 -3.49 0.19
CA MET A 25 0.98 -3.65 1.57
C MET A 25 -0.17 -3.63 2.59
N SER A 26 -1.17 -2.76 2.41
CA SER A 26 -2.39 -2.76 3.24
C SER A 26 -3.13 -4.10 3.14
N LEU A 27 -3.30 -4.62 1.92
CA LEU A 27 -3.92 -5.91 1.68
C LEU A 27 -3.18 -7.06 2.37
N VAL A 28 -1.85 -7.04 2.35
CA VAL A 28 -1.02 -8.04 3.05
C VAL A 28 -1.22 -7.96 4.56
N ILE A 29 -1.29 -6.76 5.14
CA ILE A 29 -1.54 -6.57 6.57
C ILE A 29 -2.93 -7.09 6.97
N ASP A 30 -3.96 -6.78 6.17
CA ASP A 30 -5.33 -7.24 6.44
C ASP A 30 -5.48 -8.75 6.26
N LEU A 31 -4.80 -9.31 5.26
CA LEU A 31 -4.74 -10.76 5.07
C LEU A 31 -4.01 -11.44 6.23
N LEU A 32 -2.90 -10.85 6.70
CA LEU A 32 -2.17 -11.35 7.87
C LEU A 32 -3.02 -11.27 9.14
N LYS A 33 -3.77 -10.17 9.37
CA LYS A 33 -4.73 -10.06 10.48
C LYS A 33 -5.84 -11.12 10.43
N LYS A 34 -6.22 -11.54 9.23
CA LYS A 34 -7.26 -12.56 9.02
C LYS A 34 -6.73 -13.99 9.23
N ILE A 35 -5.48 -14.25 8.83
CA ILE A 35 -4.82 -15.56 9.01
C ILE A 35 -4.29 -15.73 10.43
N PHE A 36 -3.75 -14.65 11.01
CA PHE A 36 -3.38 -14.51 12.41
C PHE A 36 -4.38 -13.56 13.08
N PRO A 37 -5.55 -14.06 13.54
CA PRO A 37 -6.36 -13.35 14.50
C PRO A 37 -5.57 -13.29 15.81
N LEU A 38 -4.61 -12.36 15.89
CA LEU A 38 -3.97 -11.98 17.13
C LEU A 38 -5.12 -11.61 18.05
N GLN A 39 -5.39 -12.47 19.05
CA GLN A 39 -6.36 -12.15 20.07
C GLN A 39 -6.02 -10.78 20.61
N GLU A 40 -7.04 -9.95 20.64
CA GLU A 40 -7.07 -8.51 20.91
C GLU A 40 -6.60 -8.18 22.34
N ALA A 41 -5.36 -8.57 22.67
CA ALA A 41 -4.76 -8.42 23.98
C ALA A 41 -3.42 -7.68 23.94
N ALA A 42 -2.85 -7.41 22.75
CA ALA A 42 -1.56 -6.74 22.63
C ALA A 42 -1.42 -5.78 21.42
N ALA A 43 -2.52 -5.29 20.86
CA ALA A 43 -2.49 -4.28 19.80
C ALA A 43 -3.70 -3.35 19.88
N ALA A 44 -3.85 -2.64 21.00
CA ALA A 44 -4.69 -1.46 21.02
C ALA A 44 -4.11 -0.47 19.98
N PRO A 45 -4.89 -0.05 18.97
CA PRO A 45 -4.48 1.05 18.11
C PRO A 45 -4.49 2.30 18.99
N GLU A 46 -3.36 3.00 19.08
CA GLU A 46 -3.39 4.42 19.43
C GLU A 46 -4.39 5.10 18.49
N LYS A 47 -5.59 5.35 19.01
CA LYS A 47 -6.51 6.35 18.48
C LYS A 47 -5.69 7.63 18.41
N LYS A 48 -5.45 8.07 17.18
CA LYS A 48 -5.10 9.45 16.81
C LYS A 48 -5.68 10.42 17.85
N ALA A 49 -4.80 11.05 18.62
CA ALA A 49 -5.05 12.34 19.26
C ALA A 49 -5.07 13.45 18.20
#